data_AF-A0A800LXU3-F1
#
_entry.id   AF-A0A800LXU3-F1
#
_cell.length_a   1.000
_cell.length_b   1.000
_cell.length_c   1.000
_cell.angle_alpha   90.00
_cell.angle_beta   90.00
_cell.angle_gamma   90.00
#
_symmetry.space_group_name_H-M   'P 1'
#
loop_
_entity.id
_entity.type
_entity.pdbx_description
1 polymer ?
#
loop_
_entity_poly.entity_id
_entity_poly.type
_entity_poly.pdbx_seq_one_letter_code
_entity_poly.pdbx_strand_id
1 'polypeptide(L)'
;MINKLIAKKRNNSSGVKPDPQEQQGVQIPPGSEGAATMLESNPYFHRARLQDMMTPRTPTQQPAAPSAEKRSVLIGPGVEFDGSLGNCDEVVIEGTVRATITAAHLLVKAAGTFSGSADVEKAEIEGDYEGTLTARSQLQIHQTGRVTGDINYVRLEIASGGILTGKVSECTEEEDKQIHEPSPAQPEEANTASEEIHP
;
A
#
# COMPACT_ATOMS: atom_id res chain seq x y z
N MET A 1 -45.62 -14.07 7.90
CA MET A 1 -45.61 -14.97 6.72
C MET A 1 -44.16 -15.30 6.42
N ILE A 2 -43.84 -16.59 6.48
CA ILE A 2 -42.50 -17.18 6.42
C ILE A 2 -42.36 -17.79 5.03
N ASN A 3 -41.42 -17.31 4.21
CA ASN A 3 -41.04 -18.03 2.99
C ASN A 3 -39.68 -18.71 3.19
N LYS A 4 -39.77 -19.95 3.68
CA LYS A 4 -38.82 -21.01 3.38
C LYS A 4 -38.99 -21.39 1.91
N LEU A 5 -37.93 -21.35 1.12
CA LEU A 5 -37.81 -22.21 -0.07
C LEU A 5 -36.54 -23.05 0.05
N ILE A 6 -36.76 -24.36 0.03
CA ILE A 6 -35.78 -25.42 0.20
C ILE A 6 -35.71 -26.23 -1.10
N ALA A 7 -34.49 -26.37 -1.61
CA ALA A 7 -33.86 -27.51 -2.31
C ALA A 7 -34.39 -28.09 -3.64
N LYS A 8 -33.47 -28.19 -4.62
CA LYS A 8 -33.02 -29.44 -5.31
C LYS A 8 -31.84 -29.09 -6.24
N LYS A 9 -30.57 -29.42 -5.99
CA LYS A 9 -29.84 -30.71 -6.02
C LYS A 9 -29.79 -31.40 -7.40
N ARG A 10 -28.60 -31.36 -8.03
CA ARG A 10 -27.77 -32.51 -8.51
C ARG A 10 -26.56 -31.96 -9.29
N ASN A 11 -25.36 -32.05 -8.72
CA ASN A 11 -24.37 -33.14 -8.86
C ASN A 11 -23.45 -32.95 -10.08
N ASN A 12 -22.18 -32.63 -9.83
CA ASN A 12 -21.11 -33.33 -10.52
C ASN A 12 -19.89 -33.48 -9.59
N SER A 13 -19.28 -34.65 -9.72
CA SER A 13 -18.27 -35.30 -8.89
C SER A 13 -16.84 -34.85 -9.20
N SER A 14 -15.93 -35.30 -8.33
CA SER A 14 -14.46 -35.26 -8.40
C SER A 14 -13.90 -33.98 -7.75
N GLY A 15 -13.32 -33.97 -6.55
CA GLY A 15 -12.42 -34.95 -5.96
C GLY A 15 -11.00 -34.65 -6.40
N VAL A 16 -10.28 -33.79 -5.65
CA VAL A 16 -8.82 -33.82 -5.41
C VAL A 16 -8.53 -32.81 -4.28
N LYS A 17 -7.74 -33.25 -3.29
CA LYS A 17 -7.25 -32.49 -2.14
C LYS A 17 -6.12 -31.53 -2.56
N PRO A 18 -5.86 -30.44 -1.79
CA PRO A 18 -4.82 -29.48 -2.10
C PRO A 18 -3.43 -30.04 -1.80
N ASP A 19 -2.52 -29.98 -2.77
CA ASP A 19 -1.08 -30.16 -2.55
C ASP A 19 -0.36 -28.80 -2.68
N PRO A 20 0.67 -28.51 -1.85
CA PRO A 20 1.35 -27.23 -1.81
C PRO A 20 2.48 -27.12 -2.85
N GLN A 21 2.56 -25.95 -3.48
CA GLN A 21 3.74 -25.30 -4.08
C GLN A 21 4.97 -26.15 -4.47
N GLU A 22 5.23 -26.27 -5.78
CA GLU A 22 6.54 -26.67 -6.30
C GLU A 22 7.04 -25.74 -7.42
N GLN A 23 8.01 -24.90 -7.01
CA GLN A 23 9.27 -24.55 -7.66
C GLN A 23 9.31 -23.80 -9.01
N GLN A 24 9.77 -22.56 -8.84
CA GLN A 24 10.51 -21.68 -9.74
C GLN A 24 11.36 -22.40 -10.80
N GLY A 25 11.13 -22.02 -12.05
CA GLY A 25 12.12 -22.16 -13.11
C GLY A 25 13.27 -21.18 -12.90
N VAL A 26 14.50 -21.71 -12.98
CA VAL A 26 15.70 -20.89 -13.24
C VAL A 26 16.29 -21.32 -14.58
N GLN A 27 16.53 -20.30 -15.38
CA GLN A 27 17.10 -20.25 -16.71
C GLN A 27 18.37 -21.10 -16.88
N ILE A 28 18.49 -21.75 -18.04
CA ILE A 28 19.70 -22.38 -18.57
C ILE A 28 20.52 -21.31 -19.32
N PRO A 29 21.83 -21.10 -19.07
CA PRO A 29 22.70 -20.39 -20.00
C PRO A 29 23.24 -21.32 -21.11
N PRO A 30 23.48 -20.82 -22.33
CA PRO A 30 23.82 -21.65 -23.48
C PRO A 30 25.33 -21.90 -23.60
N GLY A 31 25.68 -23.03 -24.23
CA GLY A 31 26.92 -23.16 -25.00
C GLY A 31 28.00 -24.06 -24.41
N SER A 32 28.05 -25.31 -24.86
CA SER A 32 29.24 -25.79 -25.61
C SER A 32 28.92 -27.12 -26.25
N GLU A 33 29.12 -27.12 -27.55
CA GLU A 33 28.77 -28.12 -28.52
C GLU A 33 29.64 -29.38 -28.41
N GLY A 34 29.02 -30.52 -28.71
CA GLY A 34 29.56 -31.53 -29.62
C GLY A 34 30.92 -32.16 -29.28
N ALA A 35 30.87 -33.38 -28.74
CA ALA A 35 31.71 -34.47 -29.25
C ALA A 35 31.09 -35.82 -28.87
N ALA A 36 30.61 -36.52 -29.89
CA ALA A 36 30.24 -37.92 -29.81
C ALA A 36 31.50 -38.79 -29.66
N THR A 37 31.54 -39.66 -28.66
CA THR A 37 32.37 -40.87 -28.62
C THR A 37 31.72 -41.82 -27.61
N MET A 38 30.97 -42.80 -28.11
CA MET A 38 31.35 -44.21 -28.20
C MET A 38 31.46 -44.93 -26.85
N LEU A 39 30.63 -45.97 -26.78
CA LEU A 39 30.58 -47.07 -25.84
C LEU A 39 31.97 -47.52 -25.39
N GLU A 40 32.23 -47.51 -24.08
CA GLU A 40 33.23 -48.40 -23.49
C GLU A 40 32.71 -48.93 -22.14
N SER A 41 32.64 -50.25 -22.09
CA SER A 41 32.30 -51.13 -20.97
C SER A 41 32.88 -50.71 -19.62
N ASN A 42 32.02 -50.60 -18.58
CA ASN A 42 32.50 -50.70 -17.20
C ASN A 42 31.43 -51.24 -16.22
N PRO A 43 31.59 -52.45 -15.64
CA PRO A 43 30.61 -53.09 -14.75
C PRO A 43 30.65 -52.60 -13.29
N TYR A 44 31.02 -51.35 -13.02
CA TYR A 44 31.28 -50.86 -11.65
C TYR A 44 30.34 -49.78 -11.10
N PHE A 45 29.26 -49.40 -11.79
CA PHE A 45 28.41 -48.28 -11.36
C PHE A 45 27.33 -48.59 -10.30
N HIS A 46 27.35 -49.75 -9.64
CA HIS A 46 26.28 -50.13 -8.70
C HIS A 46 26.58 -49.86 -7.21
N ARG A 47 27.71 -49.24 -6.84
CA ARG A 47 28.07 -49.04 -5.42
C ARG A 47 27.91 -47.62 -4.86
N ALA A 48 27.54 -46.62 -5.65
CA ALA A 48 27.52 -45.23 -5.19
C ALA A 48 26.11 -44.63 -4.99
N ARG A 49 25.03 -45.42 -5.08
CA ARG A 49 23.64 -44.92 -4.90
C ARG A 49 23.04 -45.15 -3.51
N LEU A 50 23.69 -45.92 -2.64
CA LEU A 50 23.13 -46.29 -1.33
C LEU A 50 23.65 -45.47 -0.14
N GLN A 51 24.50 -44.46 -0.35
CA GLN A 51 25.03 -43.62 0.74
C GLN A 51 24.38 -42.23 0.86
N ASP A 52 23.57 -41.79 -0.12
CA ASP A 52 23.05 -40.41 -0.18
C ASP A 52 21.72 -40.19 0.59
N MET A 53 21.28 -41.14 1.40
CA MET A 53 20.00 -41.06 2.14
C MET A 53 20.17 -40.78 3.65
N MET A 54 21.39 -40.52 4.12
CA MET A 54 21.69 -40.31 5.56
C MET A 54 22.32 -38.95 5.89
N THR A 55 22.35 -37.99 4.96
CA THR A 55 22.85 -36.64 5.25
C THR A 55 21.68 -35.69 5.56
N PRO A 56 21.61 -35.10 6.79
CA PRO A 56 20.65 -34.04 7.05
C PRO A 56 21.00 -32.85 6.14
N ARG A 57 20.07 -32.48 5.25
CA ARG A 57 20.20 -31.25 4.45
C ARG A 57 19.99 -30.07 5.39
N THR A 58 21.07 -29.52 5.92
CA THR A 58 21.04 -28.24 6.63
C THR A 58 20.56 -27.18 5.64
N PRO A 59 19.50 -26.42 5.92
CA PRO A 59 19.09 -25.33 5.04
C PRO A 59 20.22 -24.30 5.05
N THR A 60 20.91 -24.15 3.91
CA THR A 60 21.89 -23.08 3.71
C THR A 60 21.12 -21.76 3.73
N GLN A 61 21.06 -21.13 4.91
CA GLN A 61 20.60 -19.75 5.05
C GLN A 61 21.59 -18.88 4.27
N GLN A 62 21.18 -18.49 3.07
CA GLN A 62 21.97 -17.64 2.18
C GLN A 62 22.29 -16.34 2.94
N PRO A 63 23.57 -15.93 3.03
CA PRO A 63 23.93 -14.67 3.67
C PRO A 63 23.25 -13.55 2.91
N ALA A 64 22.34 -12.83 3.57
CA ALA A 64 21.82 -11.57 3.06
C ALA A 64 23.04 -10.67 2.82
N ALA A 65 23.28 -10.27 1.56
CA ALA A 65 24.24 -9.23 1.26
C ALA A 65 23.93 -8.00 2.13
N PRO A 66 24.92 -7.18 2.52
CA PRO A 66 24.66 -5.94 3.23
C PRO A 66 23.84 -5.03 2.31
N SER A 67 22.53 -5.15 2.40
CA SER A 67 21.60 -4.17 1.86
C SER A 67 22.01 -2.87 2.51
N ALA A 68 22.31 -1.85 1.70
CA ALA A 68 22.45 -0.49 2.18
C ALA A 68 21.40 -0.25 3.27
N GLU A 69 21.83 0.19 4.46
CA GLU A 69 20.98 0.36 5.63
C GLU A 69 19.85 1.35 5.30
N LYS A 70 18.74 0.82 4.78
CA LYS A 70 17.52 1.60 4.53
C LYS A 70 16.93 1.90 5.90
N ARG A 71 16.74 3.18 6.21
CA ARG A 71 16.09 3.62 7.44
C ARG A 71 14.59 3.41 7.28
N SER A 72 14.14 2.19 7.52
CA SER A 72 12.73 1.84 7.48
C SER A 72 12.10 1.87 8.87
N VAL A 73 10.88 2.39 8.94
CA VAL A 73 10.08 2.43 10.16
C VAL A 73 8.74 1.75 9.89
N LEU A 74 8.39 0.79 10.74
CA LEU A 74 7.12 0.10 10.70
C LEU A 74 6.36 0.36 12.00
N ILE A 75 5.18 0.95 11.88
CA ILE A 75 4.25 1.12 13.01
C ILE A 75 3.19 0.03 12.90
N GLY A 76 3.28 -0.96 13.79
CA GLY A 76 2.40 -2.12 13.79
C GLY A 76 0.95 -1.80 14.22
N PRO A 77 0.04 -2.77 14.02
CA PRO A 77 -1.37 -2.61 14.39
C PRO A 77 -1.54 -2.44 15.90
N GLY A 78 -2.42 -1.52 16.30
CA GLY A 78 -2.72 -1.22 17.72
C GLY A 78 -1.64 -0.43 18.46
N VAL A 79 -0.59 0.01 17.76
CA VAL A 79 0.40 0.95 18.30
C VAL A 79 -0.06 2.38 18.00
N GLU A 80 0.01 3.23 19.01
CA GLU A 80 -0.15 4.67 18.85
C GLU A 80 1.23 5.34 18.94
N PHE A 81 1.57 6.13 17.92
CA PHE A 81 2.82 6.89 17.89
C PHE A 81 2.50 8.39 17.92
N ASP A 82 3.05 9.10 18.91
CA ASP A 82 2.99 10.56 18.98
C ASP A 82 4.40 11.15 18.94
N GLY A 83 4.62 12.15 18.09
CA GLY A 83 5.90 12.86 18.01
C GLY A 83 6.26 13.39 16.62
N SER A 84 7.53 13.30 16.27
CA SER A 84 8.01 13.67 14.94
C SER A 84 8.97 12.61 14.40
N LEU A 85 8.81 12.26 13.13
CA LEU A 85 9.64 11.30 12.44
C LEU A 85 10.34 12.02 11.29
N GLY A 86 11.66 11.93 11.24
CA GLY A 86 12.46 12.57 10.20
C GLY A 86 13.56 11.66 9.71
N ASN A 87 14.12 12.00 8.55
CA ASN A 87 15.33 11.38 8.01
C ASN A 87 15.19 9.86 7.76
N CYS A 88 13.96 9.39 7.48
CA CYS A 88 13.63 8.00 7.17
C CYS A 88 13.46 7.81 5.65
N ASP A 89 13.88 6.66 5.14
CA ASP A 89 13.74 6.33 3.72
C ASP A 89 12.34 5.77 3.43
N GLU A 90 11.83 4.91 4.31
CA GLU A 90 10.55 4.23 4.13
C GLU A 90 9.78 4.17 5.44
N VAL A 91 8.50 4.56 5.41
CA VAL A 91 7.62 4.52 6.58
C VAL A 91 6.36 3.76 6.23
N VAL A 92 6.07 2.71 6.99
CA VAL A 92 4.87 1.89 6.84
C VAL A 92 4.02 2.03 8.10
N ILE A 93 2.76 2.41 7.92
CA ILE A 93 1.81 2.67 9.01
C ILE A 93 0.65 1.68 8.95
N GLU A 94 0.56 0.82 9.96
CA GLU A 94 -0.57 -0.11 10.19
C GLU A 94 -1.39 0.25 11.44
N GLY A 95 -0.91 1.18 12.26
CA GLY A 95 -1.55 1.64 13.51
C GLY A 95 -2.01 3.09 13.47
N THR A 96 -2.09 3.72 14.65
CA THR A 96 -2.49 5.12 14.79
C THR A 96 -1.25 6.00 14.94
N VAL A 97 -1.16 7.05 14.15
CA VAL A 97 0.01 7.95 14.17
C VAL A 97 -0.45 9.39 14.25
N ARG A 98 0.03 10.09 15.29
CA ARG A 98 -0.17 11.52 15.50
C ARG A 98 1.19 12.21 15.47
N ALA A 99 1.66 12.58 14.28
CA ALA A 99 3.02 13.08 14.16
C ALA A 99 3.24 13.95 12.93
N THR A 100 4.37 14.65 12.93
CA THR A 100 4.95 15.24 11.72
C THR A 100 5.95 14.27 11.12
N ILE A 101 5.74 13.83 9.88
CA ILE A 101 6.60 12.87 9.18
C ILE A 101 7.35 13.56 8.03
N THR A 102 8.66 13.34 7.96
CA THR A 102 9.51 13.69 6.81
C THR A 102 10.26 12.44 6.35
N ALA A 103 9.85 11.90 5.20
CA ALA A 103 10.40 10.66 4.65
C ALA A 103 10.39 10.65 3.11
N ALA A 104 11.20 9.80 2.48
CA ALA A 104 11.15 9.66 1.02
C ALA A 104 9.89 8.92 0.56
N HIS A 105 9.56 7.81 1.22
CA HIS A 105 8.41 6.97 0.91
C HIS A 105 7.51 6.77 2.13
N LEU A 106 6.21 7.05 1.98
CA LEU A 106 5.19 6.82 3.00
C LEU A 106 4.11 5.90 2.47
N LEU A 107 3.89 4.79 3.17
CA LEU A 107 2.83 3.82 2.94
C LEU A 107 1.89 3.79 4.15
N VAL A 108 0.66 4.26 3.95
CA VAL A 108 -0.41 4.07 4.93
C VAL A 108 -1.21 2.85 4.51
N LYS A 109 -1.15 1.78 5.30
CA LYS A 109 -1.93 0.55 5.06
C LYS A 109 -3.40 0.78 5.40
N ALA A 110 -4.27 -0.13 4.96
CA ALA A 110 -5.71 -0.03 5.20
C ALA A 110 -6.13 0.06 6.69
N ALA A 111 -5.32 -0.48 7.61
CA ALA A 111 -5.55 -0.38 9.06
C ALA A 111 -4.90 0.87 9.69
N GLY A 112 -4.11 1.61 8.91
CA GLY A 112 -3.40 2.79 9.36
C GLY A 112 -4.31 4.01 9.44
N THR A 113 -4.19 4.76 10.54
CA THR A 113 -4.82 6.06 10.72
C THR A 113 -3.72 7.08 11.00
N PHE A 114 -3.58 8.05 10.10
CA PHE A 114 -2.61 9.13 10.26
C PHE A 114 -3.30 10.46 10.53
N SER A 115 -2.87 11.17 11.56
CA SER A 115 -3.33 12.52 11.89
C SER A 115 -2.14 13.44 12.07
N GLY A 116 -1.94 14.42 11.18
CA GLY A 116 -0.83 15.36 11.31
C GLY A 116 -0.37 15.98 10.00
N SER A 117 0.94 16.16 9.89
CA SER A 117 1.56 16.74 8.69
C SER A 117 2.59 15.78 8.11
N ALA A 118 2.51 15.48 6.82
CA ALA A 118 3.48 14.61 6.14
C ALA A 118 4.11 15.35 4.96
N ASP A 119 5.44 15.43 4.95
CA ASP A 119 6.25 15.92 3.84
C ASP A 119 7.04 14.75 3.26
N VAL A 120 6.66 14.31 2.06
CA VAL A 120 7.24 13.13 1.44
C VAL A 120 7.44 13.30 -0.06
N GLU A 121 8.33 12.50 -0.63
CA GLU A 121 8.52 12.47 -2.09
C GLU A 121 7.41 11.65 -2.75
N LYS A 122 7.20 10.41 -2.28
CA LYS A 122 6.13 9.52 -2.73
C LYS A 122 5.23 9.11 -1.57
N ALA A 123 3.93 9.33 -1.73
CA ALA A 123 2.89 8.94 -0.77
C ALA A 123 1.96 7.90 -1.39
N GLU A 124 1.67 6.83 -0.64
CA GLU A 124 0.74 5.78 -1.02
C GLU A 124 -0.24 5.53 0.14
N ILE A 125 -1.53 5.81 -0.09
CA ILE A 125 -2.55 5.82 0.96
C ILE A 125 -3.62 4.76 0.66
N GLU A 126 -3.68 3.72 1.51
CA GLU A 126 -4.73 2.70 1.52
C GLU A 126 -5.72 2.86 2.68
N GLY A 127 -5.37 3.63 3.71
CA GLY A 127 -6.17 3.83 4.93
C GLY A 127 -6.69 5.27 5.10
N ASP A 128 -6.86 5.68 6.35
CA ASP A 128 -7.38 7.01 6.71
C ASP A 128 -6.22 8.00 6.97
N TYR A 129 -6.26 9.13 6.27
CA TYR A 129 -5.33 10.24 6.41
C TYR A 129 -6.10 11.52 6.73
N GLU A 130 -5.72 12.19 7.82
CA GLU A 130 -6.28 13.46 8.25
C GLU A 130 -5.17 14.49 8.49
N GLY A 131 -5.24 15.63 7.81
CA GLY A 131 -4.34 16.77 8.01
C GLY A 131 -3.70 17.28 6.73
N THR A 132 -2.45 17.72 6.81
CA THR A 132 -1.74 18.36 5.69
C THR A 132 -0.77 17.39 5.03
N LEU A 133 -0.87 17.18 3.73
CA LEU A 133 0.01 16.28 2.97
C LEU A 133 0.74 17.06 1.88
N THR A 134 2.06 16.97 1.86
CA THR A 134 2.91 17.53 0.80
C THR A 134 3.64 16.39 0.10
N ALA A 135 3.23 16.10 -1.14
CA ALA A 135 3.80 15.08 -2.00
C ALA A 135 4.60 15.73 -3.14
N ARG A 136 5.94 15.71 -3.03
CA ARG A 136 6.83 16.42 -3.98
C ARG A 136 6.96 15.74 -5.34
N SER A 137 6.74 14.43 -5.42
CA SER A 137 6.85 13.67 -6.67
C SER A 137 5.50 13.09 -7.07
N GLN A 138 4.92 12.22 -6.23
CA GLN A 138 3.68 11.53 -6.55
C GLN A 138 2.85 11.18 -5.31
N LEU A 139 1.54 11.43 -5.39
CA LEU A 139 0.53 10.94 -4.46
C LEU A 139 -0.33 9.87 -5.15
N GLN A 140 -0.38 8.68 -4.57
CA GLN A 140 -1.22 7.57 -5.00
C GLN A 140 -2.23 7.23 -3.91
N ILE A 141 -3.51 7.29 -4.23
CA ILE A 141 -4.61 6.90 -3.35
C ILE A 141 -5.18 5.58 -3.87
N HIS A 142 -5.17 4.56 -3.03
CA HIS A 142 -5.72 3.23 -3.35
C HIS A 142 -7.23 3.17 -3.18
N GLN A 143 -7.82 2.02 -3.51
CA GLN A 143 -9.28 1.81 -3.52
C GLN A 143 -9.97 2.08 -2.17
N THR A 144 -9.29 1.90 -1.04
CA THR A 144 -9.85 2.15 0.30
C THR A 144 -9.29 3.41 0.96
N GLY A 145 -8.45 4.17 0.24
CA GLY A 145 -7.79 5.35 0.80
C GLY A 145 -8.78 6.50 1.02
N ARG A 146 -8.76 7.09 2.22
CA ARG A 146 -9.57 8.24 2.60
C ARG A 146 -8.66 9.36 3.07
N VAL A 147 -8.58 10.43 2.29
CA VAL A 147 -7.73 11.58 2.58
C VAL A 147 -8.59 12.80 2.87
N THR A 148 -8.43 13.38 4.05
CA THR A 148 -9.15 14.59 4.49
C THR A 148 -8.18 15.68 4.91
N GLY A 149 -8.24 16.86 4.27
CA GLY A 149 -7.46 18.03 4.68
C GLY A 149 -6.87 18.83 3.52
N ASP A 150 -5.65 19.34 3.71
CA ASP A 150 -4.94 20.18 2.74
C ASP A 150 -3.85 19.35 2.03
N ILE A 151 -4.04 19.10 0.74
CA ILE A 151 -3.16 18.25 -0.08
C ILE A 151 -2.43 19.10 -1.10
N ASN A 152 -1.11 19.07 -1.05
CA ASN A 152 -0.19 19.66 -2.02
C ASN A 152 0.51 18.54 -2.80
N TYR A 153 0.37 18.50 -4.12
CA TYR A 153 0.94 17.43 -4.95
C TYR A 153 1.47 17.95 -6.28
N VAL A 154 2.40 17.21 -6.88
CA VAL A 154 2.86 17.43 -8.27
C VAL A 154 2.18 16.45 -9.24
N ARG A 155 2.03 15.19 -8.85
CA ARG A 155 1.29 14.16 -9.61
C ARG A 155 0.32 13.42 -8.70
N LEU A 156 -0.94 13.34 -9.10
CA LEU A 156 -2.00 12.67 -8.34
C LEU A 156 -2.58 11.50 -9.13
N GLU A 157 -2.60 10.32 -8.52
CA GLU A 157 -3.23 9.11 -9.04
C GLU A 157 -4.22 8.57 -8.01
N ILE A 158 -5.48 8.40 -8.41
CA ILE A 158 -6.54 7.89 -7.53
C ILE A 158 -7.14 6.63 -8.15
N ALA A 159 -7.07 5.52 -7.41
CA ALA A 159 -7.69 4.27 -7.77
C ALA A 159 -9.21 4.32 -7.54
N SER A 160 -9.96 3.46 -8.23
CA SER A 160 -11.41 3.36 -8.09
C SER A 160 -11.79 3.03 -6.64
N GLY A 161 -12.53 3.93 -5.98
CA GLY A 161 -12.94 3.81 -4.58
C GLY A 161 -12.23 4.76 -3.61
N GLY A 162 -11.13 5.38 -4.03
CA GLY A 162 -10.44 6.38 -3.21
C GLY A 162 -11.31 7.62 -2.99
N ILE A 163 -11.33 8.12 -1.75
CA ILE A 163 -12.07 9.32 -1.35
C ILE A 163 -11.05 10.37 -0.94
N LEU A 164 -11.14 11.54 -1.56
CA LEU A 164 -10.36 12.71 -1.18
C LEU A 164 -11.30 13.88 -0.89
N THR A 165 -11.13 14.54 0.25
CA THR A 165 -11.98 15.65 0.69
C THR A 165 -11.12 16.75 1.30
N GLY A 166 -11.30 17.99 0.84
CA GLY A 166 -10.60 19.15 1.40
C GLY A 166 -10.00 20.03 0.31
N LYS A 167 -8.97 20.78 0.66
CA LYS A 167 -8.32 21.71 -0.25
C LYS A 167 -7.17 21.02 -0.95
N VAL A 168 -7.18 21.10 -2.27
CA VAL A 168 -6.24 20.41 -3.15
C VAL A 168 -5.52 21.48 -3.94
N SER A 169 -4.21 21.53 -3.83
CA SER A 169 -3.36 22.52 -4.48
C SER A 169 -2.22 21.81 -5.20
N GLU A 170 -1.95 22.26 -6.42
CA GLU A 170 -0.82 21.74 -7.18
C GLU A 170 0.44 22.49 -6.73
N CYS A 171 1.51 21.76 -6.41
CA CYS A 171 2.84 22.34 -6.20
C CYS A 171 3.46 22.71 -7.55
N THR A 172 2.81 23.58 -8.31
CA THR A 172 3.44 24.29 -9.41
C THR A 172 4.20 25.48 -8.82
N GLU A 173 5.47 25.62 -9.19
CA GLU A 173 6.30 26.80 -8.91
C GLU A 173 5.81 28.02 -9.73
N GLU A 174 4.50 28.29 -9.72
CA GLU A 174 3.87 29.43 -10.39
C GLU A 174 2.68 29.85 -9.52
N GLU A 175 2.90 30.84 -8.65
CA GLU A 175 1.88 31.48 -7.84
C GLU A 175 0.99 32.34 -8.76
N ASP A 176 -0.33 32.09 -8.82
CA ASP A 176 -1.42 33.09 -8.71
C ASP A 176 -2.80 32.57 -9.17
N LYS A 177 -3.83 33.00 -8.43
CA LYS A 177 -5.27 33.05 -8.76
C LYS A 177 -6.13 31.78 -8.69
N GLN A 178 -6.65 31.56 -7.48
CA GLN A 178 -8.08 31.28 -7.34
C GLN A 178 -8.72 32.16 -6.27
N ILE A 179 -9.14 33.36 -6.71
CA ILE A 179 -10.10 34.20 -6.02
C ILE A 179 -11.44 33.46 -6.12
N HIS A 180 -11.83 32.73 -5.08
CA HIS A 180 -13.19 32.21 -4.98
C HIS A 180 -14.08 33.41 -4.66
N GLU A 181 -14.92 33.81 -5.62
CA GLU A 181 -15.99 34.77 -5.41
C GLU A 181 -16.90 34.27 -4.27
N PRO A 182 -17.12 35.05 -3.18
CA PRO A 182 -18.15 34.70 -2.23
C PRO A 182 -19.51 34.94 -2.87
N SER A 183 -20.26 33.85 -3.05
CA SER A 183 -21.70 33.90 -3.34
C SER A 183 -22.40 34.68 -2.21
N PRO A 184 -23.06 35.83 -2.49
CA PRO A 184 -23.91 36.45 -1.50
C PRO A 184 -25.25 35.71 -1.46
N ALA A 185 -25.39 34.82 -0.48
CA ALA A 185 -26.68 34.26 -0.08
C ALA A 185 -27.53 35.38 0.58
N GLN A 186 -28.62 35.71 -0.11
CA GLN A 186 -29.94 36.17 0.36
C GLN A 186 -30.05 37.25 1.47
N PRO A 187 -30.73 38.38 1.20
CA PRO A 187 -31.32 39.19 2.26
C PRO A 187 -32.48 38.43 2.89
N GLU A 188 -32.32 38.11 4.18
CA GLU A 188 -33.35 37.65 5.09
C GLU A 188 -34.41 38.75 5.26
N GLU A 189 -35.67 38.42 4.97
CA GLU A 189 -36.84 39.25 5.23
C GLU A 189 -37.02 39.44 6.74
N ALA A 190 -36.98 40.70 7.21
CA ALA A 190 -37.50 41.09 8.51
C ALA A 190 -38.59 42.15 8.31
N ASN A 191 -39.78 41.66 7.95
CA ASN A 191 -41.02 42.38 8.16
C ASN A 191 -41.37 42.33 9.66
N THR A 192 -41.33 43.48 10.32
CA THR A 192 -42.06 43.65 11.59
C THR A 192 -42.71 45.03 11.57
N ALA A 193 -44.01 45.01 11.28
CA ALA A 193 -44.93 46.09 11.57
C ALA A 193 -45.38 46.01 13.05
N SER A 194 -45.91 47.12 13.55
CA SER A 194 -46.39 47.43 14.93
C SER A 194 -45.28 47.95 15.86
N GLU A 195 -45.40 49.04 16.62
CA GLU A 195 -46.57 49.76 17.16
C GLU A 195 -46.17 51.18 17.66
N GLU A 196 -47.19 52.01 17.95
CA GLU A 196 -47.26 53.41 18.41
C GLU A 196 -46.19 54.00 19.36
N ILE A 197 -46.01 55.34 19.33
CA ILE A 197 -46.50 56.30 20.38
C ILE A 197 -46.08 57.76 20.04
N HIS A 198 -47.03 58.67 20.25
CA HIS A 198 -47.02 60.14 20.10
C HIS A 198 -46.01 60.90 20.98
N PRO A 199 -45.77 62.18 20.67
CA PRO A 199 -46.20 63.24 21.59
C PRO A 199 -47.18 64.27 20.99
#